data_AF-A0A6C0DM87-F1
#
_entry.id   AF-A0A6C0DM87-F1
#
_cell.length_a   1.000
_cell.length_b   1.000
_cell.length_c   1.000
_cell.angle_alpha   90.00
_cell.angle_beta   90.00
_cell.angle_gamma   90.00
#
_symmetry.space_group_name_H-M   'P 1'
#
loop_
_entity.id
_entity.type
_entity.pdbx_description
1 polymer ?
#
loop_
_entity_poly.entity_id
_entity_poly.type
_entity_poly.pdbx_seq_one_letter_code
_entity_poly.pdbx_strand_id
1 'polypeptide(L)'
;MESAIDEKYIRRIPYDVIINNIIPYTYNPIPTELMIDIYSYKKDLNMIKNIYAFDFNYGILFHDLMYYINYIIDENYVVNGNHFIMPQCEKILRRNLMISKMNKIKIVTFVNKHFNISINNETRIERKINYLWGLMTPIERTRFINMFIE
;
A
#
# COMPACT_ATOMS: atom_id res chain seq x y z
N MET A 1 -5.38 11.30 26.21
CA MET A 1 -6.69 10.93 25.62
C MET A 1 -6.53 9.77 24.64
N GLU A 2 -5.63 8.81 24.94
CA GLU A 2 -5.28 7.68 24.05
C GLU A 2 -5.83 6.33 24.51
N SER A 3 -6.35 6.22 25.75
CA SER A 3 -6.74 4.93 26.35
C SER A 3 -8.10 4.36 25.91
N ALA A 4 -8.97 5.17 25.31
CA ALA A 4 -10.34 4.74 25.00
C ALA A 4 -10.49 4.03 23.64
N ILE A 5 -9.52 4.20 22.73
CA ILE A 5 -9.59 3.62 21.38
C ILE A 5 -9.20 2.13 21.42
N ASP A 6 -8.27 1.72 22.28
CA ASP A 6 -7.73 0.35 22.32
C ASP A 6 -8.71 -0.70 22.87
N GLU A 7 -9.47 -0.39 23.93
CA GLU A 7 -10.37 -1.40 24.55
C GLU A 7 -11.47 -1.88 23.60
N LYS A 8 -11.98 -1.01 22.73
CA LYS A 8 -13.08 -1.34 21.81
C LYS A 8 -12.68 -2.41 20.80
N TYR A 9 -11.42 -2.41 20.34
CA TYR A 9 -10.93 -3.37 19.35
C TYR A 9 -10.42 -4.66 20.00
N ILE A 10 -9.81 -4.58 21.19
CA ILE A 10 -9.39 -5.76 21.96
C ILE A 10 -10.59 -6.64 22.31
N ARG A 11 -11.74 -6.03 22.67
CA ARG A 11 -12.98 -6.77 22.97
C ARG A 11 -13.59 -7.52 21.78
N ARG A 12 -13.13 -7.29 20.55
CA ARG A 12 -13.60 -7.99 19.34
C ARG A 12 -12.79 -9.23 19.01
N ILE A 13 -11.62 -9.39 19.62
CA ILE A 13 -10.75 -10.55 19.39
C ILE A 13 -11.04 -11.55 20.51
N PRO A 14 -11.41 -12.80 20.18
CA PRO A 14 -11.57 -13.85 21.18
C PRO A 14 -10.31 -13.98 22.05
N TYR A 15 -10.50 -14.10 23.37
CA TYR A 15 -9.40 -14.07 24.34
C TYR A 15 -8.38 -15.18 24.12
N ASP A 16 -8.85 -16.36 23.70
CA ASP A 16 -8.04 -17.50 23.30
C ASP A 16 -7.13 -17.19 22.10
N VAL A 17 -7.61 -16.41 21.11
CA VAL A 17 -6.78 -15.97 19.99
C VAL A 17 -5.67 -15.03 20.47
N ILE A 18 -5.98 -14.13 21.42
CA ILE A 18 -4.98 -13.20 21.98
C ILE A 18 -3.88 -14.00 22.70
N ILE A 19 -4.26 -14.90 23.60
CA ILE A 19 -3.31 -15.67 24.42
C ILE A 19 -2.49 -16.63 23.57
N ASN A 20 -3.12 -17.34 22.63
CA ASN A 20 -2.43 -18.42 21.90
C ASN A 20 -1.74 -17.95 20.62
N ASN A 21 -2.17 -16.83 20.01
CA ASN A 21 -1.69 -16.43 18.67
C ASN A 21 -1.15 -15.00 18.60
N ILE A 22 -1.36 -14.13 19.59
CA ILE A 22 -0.83 -12.75 19.59
C ILE A 22 0.29 -12.61 20.61
N ILE A 23 0.03 -12.91 21.88
CA ILE A 23 0.96 -12.76 23.00
C ILE A 23 2.29 -13.52 22.79
N PRO A 24 2.35 -14.74 22.24
CA PRO A 24 3.63 -15.42 22.03
C PRO A 24 4.58 -14.62 21.14
N TYR A 25 4.04 -13.88 20.17
CA TYR A 25 4.84 -13.05 19.26
C TYR A 25 5.26 -11.72 19.87
N THR A 26 4.65 -11.26 20.97
CA THR A 26 5.07 -10.01 21.64
C THR A 26 6.35 -10.19 22.46
N TYR A 27 6.70 -11.42 22.81
CA TYR A 27 7.96 -11.74 23.52
C TYR A 27 9.10 -12.12 22.58
N ASN A 28 8.82 -12.33 21.29
CA ASN A 28 9.83 -12.66 20.31
C ASN A 28 10.54 -11.39 19.82
N PRO A 29 11.86 -11.40 19.63
CA PRO A 29 12.56 -10.29 19.02
C PRO A 29 12.01 -10.05 17.61
N ILE A 30 11.67 -8.79 17.32
CA ILE A 30 11.25 -8.38 15.98
C ILE A 30 12.44 -8.57 15.03
N PRO A 31 12.27 -9.26 13.88
CA PRO A 31 13.34 -9.37 12.90
C PRO A 31 13.86 -7.99 12.50
N THR A 32 15.19 -7.84 12.41
CA THR A 32 15.82 -6.55 12.11
C THR A 32 15.29 -5.91 10.83
N GLU A 33 15.04 -6.72 9.80
CA GLU A 33 14.47 -6.27 8.52
C GLU A 33 13.09 -5.63 8.69
N LEU A 34 12.21 -6.26 9.49
CA LEU A 34 10.86 -5.75 9.77
C LEU A 34 10.92 -4.47 10.60
N MET A 35 11.85 -4.39 11.54
CA MET A 35 12.05 -3.20 12.36
C MET A 35 12.51 -2.00 11.50
N ILE A 36 13.45 -2.22 10.58
CA ILE A 36 13.90 -1.18 9.63
C ILE A 36 12.74 -0.71 8.74
N ASP A 37 11.91 -1.64 8.27
CA ASP A 37 10.73 -1.32 7.46
C ASP A 37 9.76 -0.43 8.24
N ILE A 38 9.41 -0.81 9.49
CA ILE A 38 8.51 -0.03 10.36
C ILE A 38 9.04 1.40 10.60
N TYR A 39 10.33 1.53 10.93
CA TYR A 39 10.92 2.84 11.21
C TYR A 39 11.01 3.71 9.95
N SER A 40 11.44 3.15 8.82
CA SER A 40 11.55 3.88 7.56
C SER A 40 10.17 4.29 7.04
N TYR A 41 9.16 3.43 7.15
CA TYR A 41 7.83 3.64 6.58
C TYR A 41 7.23 5.02 6.92
N LYS A 42 7.16 5.34 8.22
CA LYS A 42 6.52 6.58 8.68
C LYS A 42 7.36 7.81 8.34
N LYS A 43 8.69 7.70 8.46
CA LYS A 43 9.62 8.78 8.15
C LYS A 43 9.56 9.13 6.66
N ASP A 44 9.71 8.13 5.81
CA ASP A 44 9.73 8.28 4.35
C ASP A 44 8.39 8.81 3.85
N LEU A 45 7.28 8.21 4.32
CA LEU A 45 5.94 8.66 3.91
C LEU A 45 5.67 10.11 4.32
N ASN A 46 6.04 10.51 5.54
CA ASN A 46 5.85 11.89 5.97
C ASN A 46 6.70 12.88 5.16
N MET A 47 7.94 12.51 4.86
CA MET A 47 8.81 13.33 4.00
C MET A 47 8.16 13.55 2.63
N ILE A 48 7.70 12.48 1.99
CA ILE A 48 7.03 12.54 0.68
C ILE A 48 5.74 13.36 0.76
N LYS A 49 4.89 13.09 1.76
CA LYS A 49 3.64 13.83 1.93
C LYS A 49 3.90 15.32 2.12
N ASN A 50 4.95 15.70 2.84
CA ASN A 50 5.31 17.11 3.00
C ASN A 50 5.73 17.71 1.66
N ILE A 51 6.66 17.08 0.94
CA ILE A 51 7.12 17.56 -0.39
C ILE A 51 5.94 17.71 -1.34
N TYR A 52 5.08 16.70 -1.45
CA TYR A 52 3.91 16.73 -2.31
C TYR A 52 2.72 17.55 -1.78
N ALA A 53 2.78 18.06 -0.56
CA ALA A 53 1.79 19.01 -0.03
C ALA A 53 2.24 20.46 -0.21
N PHE A 54 3.55 20.72 -0.20
CA PHE A 54 4.11 22.07 -0.36
C PHE A 54 4.45 22.39 -1.82
N ASP A 55 5.04 21.44 -2.53
CA ASP A 55 5.53 21.65 -3.90
C ASP A 55 4.56 21.12 -4.96
N PHE A 56 3.66 20.19 -4.61
CA PHE A 56 2.74 19.51 -5.53
C PHE A 56 1.35 19.25 -4.91
N ASN A 57 0.58 18.31 -5.49
CA ASN A 57 -0.70 17.82 -4.98
C ASN A 57 -0.62 16.30 -4.72
N TYR A 58 -1.33 15.78 -3.72
CA TYR A 58 -1.51 14.34 -3.49
C TYR A 58 -1.97 13.55 -4.73
N GLY A 59 -2.71 14.17 -5.64
CA GLY A 59 -3.06 13.57 -6.93
C GLY A 59 -1.83 13.26 -7.80
N ILE A 60 -0.82 14.14 -7.78
CA ILE A 60 0.45 13.96 -8.49
C ILE A 60 1.25 12.84 -7.84
N LEU A 61 1.35 12.83 -6.51
CA LEU A 61 1.99 11.72 -5.77
C LEU A 61 1.37 10.37 -6.12
N PHE A 62 0.03 10.31 -6.17
CA PHE A 62 -0.65 9.10 -6.57
C PHE A 62 -0.32 8.71 -8.01
N HIS A 63 -0.31 9.66 -8.93
CA HIS A 63 0.05 9.42 -10.32
C HIS A 63 1.49 8.90 -10.45
N ASP A 64 2.45 9.48 -9.75
CA ASP A 64 3.86 9.08 -9.80
C ASP A 64 4.07 7.70 -9.19
N LEU A 65 3.36 7.38 -8.10
CA LEU A 65 3.35 6.02 -7.54
C LEU A 65 2.80 5.02 -8.54
N MET A 66 1.73 5.38 -9.24
CA MET A 66 1.12 4.53 -10.26
C MET A 66 2.08 4.34 -11.43
N TYR A 67 2.76 5.40 -11.87
CA TYR A 67 3.81 5.30 -12.87
C TYR A 67 4.96 4.38 -12.42
N TYR A 68 5.46 4.54 -11.20
CA TYR A 68 6.55 3.73 -10.64
C TYR A 68 6.26 2.23 -10.63
N ILE A 69 5.06 1.86 -10.20
CA ILE A 69 4.65 0.45 -10.17
C ILE A 69 4.33 -0.09 -11.57
N ASN A 70 4.53 0.73 -12.62
CA ASN A 70 4.17 0.47 -14.00
C ASN A 70 2.67 0.18 -14.14
N TYR A 71 1.86 0.99 -13.48
CA TYR A 71 0.42 0.99 -13.67
C TYR A 71 0.09 1.67 -15.00
N ILE A 72 -0.02 0.86 -16.04
CA ILE A 72 -0.57 1.28 -17.32
C ILE A 72 -1.89 0.52 -17.50
N ILE A 73 -3.01 1.20 -17.26
CA ILE A 73 -4.26 0.87 -17.93
C ILE A 73 -4.17 1.58 -19.27
N ASP A 74 -3.47 1.01 -20.25
CA ASP A 74 -3.61 1.52 -21.60
C ASP A 74 -4.92 0.95 -22.13
N GLU A 75 -5.86 1.85 -22.44
CA GLU A 75 -7.08 1.51 -23.17
C GLU A 75 -6.75 0.88 -24.55
N ASN A 76 -5.50 1.04 -25.03
CA ASN A 76 -5.00 0.45 -26.27
C ASN A 76 -4.21 -0.87 -26.10
N TYR A 77 -3.81 -1.27 -24.89
CA TYR A 77 -3.25 -2.62 -24.63
C TYR A 77 -4.35 -3.60 -24.19
N VAL A 78 -5.36 -3.73 -25.04
CA VAL A 78 -6.39 -4.75 -24.93
C VAL A 78 -5.92 -5.98 -25.69
N VAL A 79 -5.30 -6.93 -24.99
CA VAL A 79 -5.09 -8.28 -25.55
C VAL A 79 -6.34 -9.09 -25.24
N ASN A 80 -7.14 -9.41 -26.27
CA ASN A 80 -8.35 -10.23 -26.16
C ASN A 80 -9.44 -9.68 -25.21
N GLY A 81 -9.69 -8.38 -25.21
CA GLY A 81 -10.79 -7.77 -24.44
C GLY A 81 -10.52 -7.59 -22.94
N ASN A 82 -9.32 -7.92 -22.45
CA ASN A 82 -8.95 -7.82 -21.04
C ASN A 82 -7.82 -6.82 -20.80
N HIS A 83 -8.01 -5.92 -19.83
CA HIS A 83 -6.96 -5.03 -19.35
C HIS A 83 -5.82 -5.85 -18.74
N PHE A 84 -4.59 -5.46 -19.04
CA PHE A 84 -3.39 -6.15 -18.54
C PHE A 84 -2.77 -5.38 -17.37
N ILE A 85 -2.31 -6.10 -16.34
CA ILE A 85 -1.51 -5.52 -15.25
C ILE A 85 -0.05 -5.90 -15.49
N MET A 86 0.85 -4.92 -15.41
CA MET A 86 2.28 -5.17 -15.56
C MET A 86 2.82 -6.09 -14.45
N PRO A 87 3.82 -6.95 -14.75
CA PRO A 87 4.35 -7.91 -13.79
C PRO A 87 4.81 -7.28 -12.46
N GLN A 88 5.37 -6.07 -12.50
CA GLN A 88 5.80 -5.34 -11.30
C GLN A 88 4.61 -4.93 -10.42
N CYS A 89 3.56 -4.36 -11.02
CA CYS A 89 2.33 -4.02 -10.33
C CYS A 89 1.68 -5.27 -9.73
N GLU A 90 1.59 -6.37 -10.50
CA GLU A 90 1.07 -7.65 -9.99
C GLU A 90 1.90 -8.16 -8.80
N LYS A 91 3.23 -8.11 -8.89
CA LYS A 91 4.15 -8.54 -7.82
C LYS A 91 3.92 -7.76 -6.53
N ILE A 92 3.77 -6.43 -6.61
CA ILE A 92 3.53 -5.58 -5.44
C ILE A 92 2.15 -5.87 -4.85
N LEU A 93 1.11 -5.93 -5.69
CA LEU A 93 -0.27 -6.19 -5.24
C LEU A 93 -0.42 -7.55 -4.57
N ARG A 94 0.27 -8.59 -5.06
CA ARG A 94 0.23 -9.94 -4.48
C ARG A 94 0.85 -10.05 -3.09
N ARG A 95 1.52 -9.01 -2.58
CA ARG A 95 1.96 -8.98 -1.18
C ARG A 95 0.79 -8.81 -0.20
N ASN A 96 -0.33 -8.27 -0.68
CA ASN A 96 -1.56 -8.24 0.11
C ASN A 96 -2.11 -9.67 0.26
N LEU A 97 -2.36 -10.11 1.50
CA LEU A 97 -2.84 -11.47 1.81
C LEU A 97 -4.16 -11.85 1.12
N MET A 98 -5.03 -10.88 0.86
CA MET A 98 -6.30 -11.11 0.14
C MET A 98 -6.06 -11.28 -1.35
N ILE A 99 -5.17 -10.46 -1.94
CA ILE A 99 -4.87 -10.45 -3.38
C ILE A 99 -3.96 -11.60 -3.78
N SER A 100 -3.06 -12.05 -2.88
CA SER A 100 -2.09 -13.12 -3.14
C SER A 100 -2.75 -14.40 -3.69
N LYS A 101 -3.97 -14.70 -3.21
CA LYS A 101 -4.79 -15.87 -3.57
C LYS A 101 -5.69 -15.65 -4.80
N MET A 102 -5.76 -14.43 -5.34
CA MET A 102 -6.62 -14.12 -6.47
C MET A 102 -6.01 -14.56 -7.80
N ASN A 103 -6.88 -14.96 -8.73
CA ASN A 103 -6.50 -15.14 -10.12
C ASN A 103 -6.26 -13.78 -10.79
N LYS A 104 -5.49 -13.76 -11.89
CA LYS A 104 -5.10 -12.50 -12.55
C LYS A 104 -6.31 -11.63 -12.95
N ILE A 105 -7.37 -12.25 -13.46
CA ILE A 105 -8.59 -11.54 -13.88
C ILE A 105 -9.20 -10.78 -12.70
N LYS A 106 -9.32 -11.42 -11.52
CA LYS A 106 -9.85 -10.75 -10.31
C LYS A 106 -8.94 -9.62 -9.84
N ILE A 107 -7.62 -9.74 -9.99
CA ILE A 107 -6.69 -8.66 -9.66
C ILE A 107 -6.93 -7.47 -10.59
N VAL A 108 -7.05 -7.69 -11.91
CA VAL A 108 -7.39 -6.65 -12.88
C VAL A 108 -8.71 -5.96 -12.52
N THR A 109 -9.77 -6.74 -12.27
CA THR A 109 -11.07 -6.18 -11.86
C THR A 109 -10.97 -5.38 -10.57
N PHE A 110 -10.24 -5.87 -9.57
CA PHE A 110 -10.02 -5.17 -8.30
C PHE A 110 -9.33 -3.84 -8.54
N VAL A 111 -8.26 -3.84 -9.32
CA VAL A 111 -7.47 -2.64 -9.55
C VAL A 111 -8.28 -1.60 -10.34
N ASN A 112 -8.95 -1.99 -11.42
CA ASN A 112 -9.81 -1.08 -12.20
C ASN A 112 -10.91 -0.44 -11.35
N LYS A 113 -11.48 -1.20 -10.41
CA LYS A 113 -12.53 -0.71 -9.51
C LYS A 113 -12.00 0.27 -8.46
N HIS A 114 -10.82 0.00 -7.91
CA HIS A 114 -10.32 0.69 -6.72
C HIS A 114 -9.28 1.77 -7.00
N PHE A 115 -8.60 1.73 -8.14
CA PHE A 115 -7.50 2.63 -8.49
C PHE A 115 -7.82 3.61 -9.62
N ASN A 116 -9.02 3.57 -10.19
CA ASN A 116 -9.45 4.57 -11.17
C ASN A 116 -9.39 5.99 -10.58
N ILE A 117 -8.75 6.90 -11.34
CA ILE A 117 -8.49 8.30 -10.98
C ILE A 117 -9.78 9.14 -11.12
N SER A 118 -10.77 8.72 -11.92
CA SER A 118 -11.96 9.56 -12.17
C SER A 118 -12.88 9.78 -10.95
N ILE A 119 -12.65 9.07 -9.85
CA ILE A 119 -13.49 9.11 -8.64
C ILE A 119 -12.72 9.83 -7.50
N ASN A 120 -12.50 11.14 -7.68
CA ASN A 120 -11.61 11.96 -6.85
C ASN A 120 -12.31 12.61 -5.65
N ASN A 121 -12.13 12.00 -4.47
CA ASN A 121 -12.11 12.74 -3.20
C ASN A 121 -10.70 12.60 -2.62
N GLU A 122 -10.14 13.67 -2.07
CA GLU A 122 -8.76 13.71 -1.52
C GLU A 122 -8.51 12.62 -0.47
N THR A 123 -9.47 12.39 0.43
CA THR A 123 -9.44 11.31 1.43
C THR A 123 -9.39 9.90 0.83
N ARG A 124 -9.86 9.71 -0.40
CA ARG A 124 -9.76 8.44 -1.13
C ARG A 124 -8.39 8.28 -1.78
N ILE A 125 -7.80 9.37 -2.28
CA ILE A 125 -6.45 9.36 -2.86
C ILE A 125 -5.42 9.00 -1.79
N GLU A 126 -5.49 9.62 -0.62
CA GLU A 126 -4.56 9.33 0.47
C GLU A 126 -4.60 7.86 0.89
N ARG A 127 -5.79 7.25 0.95
CA ARG A 127 -5.94 5.82 1.25
C ARG A 127 -5.30 4.94 0.18
N LYS A 128 -5.41 5.31 -1.10
CA LYS A 128 -4.76 4.57 -2.20
C LYS A 128 -3.24 4.69 -2.12
N ILE A 129 -2.72 5.89 -1.84
CA ILE A 129 -1.29 6.14 -1.62
C ILE A 129 -0.78 5.28 -0.47
N ASN A 130 -1.40 5.39 0.72
CA ASN A 130 -0.99 4.62 1.91
C ASN A 130 -1.07 3.11 1.64
N TYR A 131 -2.08 2.65 0.88
CA TYR A 131 -2.20 1.25 0.51
C TYR A 131 -1.05 0.77 -0.38
N LEU A 132 -0.72 1.50 -1.46
CA LEU A 132 0.38 1.12 -2.35
C LEU A 132 1.73 1.22 -1.65
N TRP A 133 1.94 2.32 -0.92
CA TRP A 133 3.16 2.56 -0.15
C TRP A 133 3.40 1.43 0.86
N GLY A 134 2.35 0.97 1.55
CA GLY A 134 2.41 -0.14 2.50
C GLY A 134 2.67 -1.51 1.88
N LEU A 135 2.50 -1.66 0.57
CA LEU A 135 2.84 -2.91 -0.13
C LEU A 135 4.27 -2.90 -0.69
N MET A 136 4.91 -1.74 -0.81
CA MET A 136 6.27 -1.61 -1.33
C MET A 136 7.30 -1.99 -0.26
N THR A 137 8.38 -2.67 -0.67
CA THR A 137 9.50 -2.93 0.24
C THR A 137 10.28 -1.64 0.52
N PRO A 138 11.09 -1.58 1.59
CA PRO A 138 11.99 -0.44 1.83
C PRO A 138 12.82 -0.08 0.60
N ILE A 139 13.37 -1.07 -0.10
CA ILE A 139 14.19 -0.87 -1.31
C ILE A 139 13.38 -0.22 -2.44
N GLU A 140 12.15 -0.66 -2.67
CA GLU A 140 11.27 -0.07 -3.68
C GLU A 140 10.84 1.35 -3.31
N ARG A 141 10.59 1.60 -2.02
CA ARG A 141 10.29 2.95 -1.50
C ARG A 141 11.48 3.89 -1.69
N THR A 142 12.70 3.46 -1.38
CA THR A 142 13.92 4.24 -1.66
C THR A 142 14.09 4.50 -3.16
N ARG A 143 13.91 3.49 -4.02
CA ARG A 143 14.01 3.67 -5.47
C ARG A 143 12.97 4.64 -6.02
N PHE A 144 11.76 4.63 -5.47
CA PHE A 144 10.74 5.61 -5.82
C PHE A 144 11.18 7.03 -5.46
N ILE A 145 11.64 7.25 -4.22
CA ILE A 145 12.13 8.55 -3.74
C ILE A 145 13.24 9.07 -4.67
N ASN A 146 14.25 8.23 -4.92
CA ASN A 146 15.39 8.60 -5.76
C ASN A 146 15.04 8.87 -7.24
N MET A 147 13.83 8.50 -7.69
CA MET A 147 13.41 8.70 -9.08
C MET A 147 12.56 9.97 -9.26
N PHE A 148 11.87 10.42 -8.20
CA PHE A 148 10.89 11.50 -8.28
C PHE A 148 11.16 12.69 -7.37
N ILE A 149 12.06 12.55 -6.40
CA ILE A 149 12.28 13.55 -5.33
C ILE A 149 13.73 14.03 -5.28
N GLU A 150 14.69 13.13 -5.50
CA GLU A 150 16.12 13.46 -5.65
C GLU A 150 16.51 13.57 -7.12
#